data_AF-A0A7S0CKN3-F1
#
_entry.id   AF-A0A7S0CKN3-F1
#
_cell.length_a   1.000
_cell.length_b   1.000
_cell.length_c   1.000
_cell.angle_alpha   90.00
_cell.angle_beta   90.00
_cell.angle_gamma   90.00
#
_symmetry.space_group_name_H-M   'P 1'
#
loop_
_entity.id
_entity.type
_entity.pdbx_description
1 polymer ?
#
loop_
_entity_poly.entity_id
_entity_poly.type
_entity_poly.pdbx_seq_one_letter_code
_entity_poly.pdbx_strand_id
1 'polypeptide(L)'
;MMFPLLEFIDSAIAENKTSYNSQDVAAARLSLLRPTHMVDYAMDIYRELNGEDADVPAEMEEQKTKVYDKLEELREGCKEFDELSNNANERAKLMEANQWSIEGLIAANVTTLEVIDLYRQLAKFNYDCGDYQTSRDMLNVYLSLHAVGGTLVSKDDKKEEEDNRYKHKDAEETPDESGPAVGNPALYNLPTSLLRSEPKLLEVLWGKLSCEILLGQWPDARVALRAVQTTIEDLAEQKVLKPLEALHQRTWVLHWSLFVYLNPQCQNSDMDGLLDLFLGEKYLQAIST
;
A
#
# COMPACT_ATOMS: atom_id res chain seq x y z
N MET A 1 -5.91 7.62 -5.40
CA MET A 1 -6.62 6.85 -6.43
C MET A 1 -7.62 7.65 -7.28
N MET A 2 -8.28 8.69 -6.76
CA MET A 2 -9.21 9.49 -7.58
C MET A 2 -8.54 10.41 -8.60
N PHE A 3 -7.31 10.90 -8.33
CA PHE A 3 -6.62 11.82 -9.23
C PHE A 3 -6.39 11.27 -10.64
N PRO A 4 -5.85 10.05 -10.84
CA PRO A 4 -5.71 9.48 -12.19
C PRO A 4 -7.03 9.37 -12.95
N LEU A 5 -8.15 9.13 -12.25
CA LEU A 5 -9.47 9.07 -12.88
C LEU A 5 -9.96 10.45 -13.34
N LEU A 6 -9.69 11.50 -12.56
CA LEU A 6 -10.04 12.87 -12.95
C LEU A 6 -9.16 13.36 -14.11
N GLU A 7 -7.87 13.03 -14.10
CA GLU A 7 -6.98 13.31 -15.23
C GLU A 7 -7.40 12.56 -16.51
N PHE A 8 -7.90 11.33 -16.37
CA PHE A 8 -8.49 10.60 -17.48
C PHE A 8 -9.75 11.30 -18.01
N ILE A 9 -10.61 11.84 -17.14
CA ILE A 9 -11.79 12.62 -17.57
C ILE A 9 -11.34 13.89 -18.31
N ASP A 10 -10.34 14.61 -17.81
CA ASP A 10 -9.79 15.79 -18.50
C ASP A 10 -9.25 15.43 -19.89
N SER A 11 -8.53 14.32 -20.00
CA SER A 11 -8.04 13.78 -21.28
C SER A 11 -9.22 13.41 -22.21
N ALA A 12 -10.26 12.79 -21.66
CA ALA A 12 -11.47 12.42 -22.41
C ALA A 12 -12.30 13.64 -22.85
N ILE A 13 -12.27 14.75 -22.10
CA ILE A 13 -12.85 16.04 -22.50
C ILE A 13 -12.04 16.62 -23.66
N ALA A 14 -10.71 16.64 -23.55
CA ALA A 14 -9.82 17.13 -24.62
C ALA A 14 -9.99 16.34 -25.93
N GLU A 15 -10.23 15.03 -25.84
CA GLU A 15 -10.50 14.14 -26.97
C GLU A 15 -11.97 14.20 -27.47
N ASN A 16 -12.82 15.06 -26.91
CA ASN A 16 -14.27 15.15 -27.20
C ASN A 16 -15.05 13.83 -27.02
N LYS A 17 -14.55 12.91 -26.19
CA LYS A 17 -15.24 11.64 -25.86
C LYS A 17 -16.34 11.82 -24.83
N THR A 18 -16.29 12.88 -24.04
CA THR A 18 -17.26 13.17 -22.97
C THR A 18 -17.69 14.64 -22.97
N SER A 19 -18.90 14.93 -22.48
CA SER A 19 -19.51 16.27 -22.50
C SER A 19 -19.45 16.99 -21.15
N TYR A 20 -18.43 16.70 -20.33
CA TYR A 20 -18.27 17.34 -19.02
C TYR A 20 -17.62 18.73 -19.14
N ASN A 21 -17.94 19.62 -18.19
CA ASN A 21 -17.30 20.93 -18.11
C ASN A 21 -15.93 20.80 -17.42
N SER A 22 -14.87 21.27 -18.09
CA SER A 22 -13.50 21.23 -17.57
C SER A 22 -13.34 22.03 -16.26
N GLN A 23 -14.08 23.12 -16.08
CA GLN A 23 -14.03 23.91 -14.84
C GLN A 23 -14.55 23.13 -13.63
N ASP A 24 -15.58 22.30 -13.82
CA ASP A 24 -16.17 21.50 -12.74
C ASP A 24 -15.21 20.37 -12.32
N VAL A 25 -14.49 19.78 -13.28
CA VAL A 25 -13.47 18.75 -13.00
C VAL A 25 -12.30 19.36 -12.24
N ALA A 26 -11.81 20.51 -12.66
CA ALA A 26 -10.73 21.21 -11.98
C ALA A 26 -11.13 21.70 -10.57
N ALA A 27 -12.37 22.18 -10.38
CA ALA A 27 -12.90 22.50 -9.06
C ALA A 27 -13.00 21.25 -8.16
N ALA A 28 -13.39 20.10 -8.70
CA ALA A 28 -13.40 18.84 -7.97
C ALA A 28 -11.98 18.39 -7.59
N ARG A 29 -10.99 18.54 -8.48
CA ARG A 29 -9.57 18.28 -8.17
C ARG A 29 -9.07 19.15 -7.02
N LEU A 30 -9.36 20.46 -7.05
CA LEU A 30 -8.98 21.36 -5.96
C LEU A 30 -9.66 20.98 -4.64
N SER A 31 -10.94 20.61 -4.66
CA SER A 31 -11.67 20.19 -3.46
C SER A 31 -11.10 18.90 -2.85
N LEU A 32 -10.60 17.98 -3.69
CA LEU A 32 -9.94 16.76 -3.23
C LEU A 32 -8.55 17.01 -2.66
N LEU A 33 -7.88 18.09 -3.08
CA LEU A 33 -6.55 18.43 -2.61
C LEU A 33 -6.53 19.17 -1.27
N ARG A 34 -7.57 19.94 -0.96
CA ARG A 34 -7.70 20.65 0.34
C ARG A 34 -7.42 19.79 1.58
N PRO A 35 -7.98 18.57 1.71
CA PRO A 35 -7.69 17.71 2.87
C PRO A 35 -6.32 17.01 2.78
N THR A 36 -5.66 17.02 1.63
CA THR A 36 -4.33 16.40 1.44
C THR A 36 -3.22 17.40 1.76
N HIS A 37 -2.06 16.89 2.16
CA HIS A 37 -0.89 17.74 2.43
C HIS A 37 -0.08 18.07 1.15
N MET A 38 -0.62 17.76 -0.05
CA MET A 38 -0.05 18.12 -1.35
C MET A 38 -0.29 19.60 -1.70
N VAL A 39 0.22 20.50 -0.86
CA VAL A 39 -0.03 21.95 -0.99
C VAL A 39 0.58 22.51 -2.27
N ASP A 40 1.76 22.05 -2.68
CA ASP A 40 2.42 22.52 -3.90
C ASP A 40 1.60 22.21 -5.15
N TYR A 41 1.08 20.99 -5.27
CA TYR A 41 0.20 20.59 -6.37
C TYR A 41 -1.16 21.30 -6.33
N ALA A 42 -1.70 21.57 -5.14
CA ALA A 42 -2.91 22.36 -4.97
C ALA A 42 -2.74 23.82 -5.44
N MET A 43 -1.57 24.42 -5.17
CA MET A 43 -1.24 25.76 -5.64
C MET A 43 -1.11 25.82 -7.15
N ASP A 44 -0.51 24.81 -7.78
CA ASP A 44 -0.37 24.74 -9.23
C ASP A 44 -1.74 24.63 -9.93
N ILE A 45 -2.65 23.78 -9.42
CA ILE A 45 -4.02 23.68 -9.94
C ILE A 45 -4.81 24.98 -9.71
N TYR A 46 -4.59 25.67 -8.59
CA TYR A 46 -5.23 26.95 -8.33
C TYR A 46 -4.79 28.03 -9.33
N ARG A 47 -3.50 28.04 -9.71
CA ARG A 47 -2.98 28.92 -10.76
C ARG A 47 -3.54 28.57 -12.14
N GLU A 48 -3.66 27.28 -12.45
CA GLU A 48 -4.28 26.82 -13.70
C GLU A 48 -5.74 27.29 -13.82
N LEU A 49 -6.48 27.31 -12.71
CA LEU A 49 -7.88 27.71 -12.65
C LEU A 49 -8.13 29.23 -12.71
N ASN A 50 -7.30 30.03 -12.03
CA ASN A 50 -7.53 31.47 -11.86
C ASN A 50 -6.62 32.35 -12.74
N GLY A 51 -5.70 31.74 -13.50
CA GLY A 51 -4.68 32.40 -14.31
C GLY A 51 -3.31 32.36 -13.65
N GLU A 52 -2.23 32.23 -14.44
CA GLU A 52 -0.84 32.10 -13.97
C GLU A 52 -0.38 33.24 -13.03
N ASP A 53 -1.02 34.40 -13.10
CA ASP A 53 -0.74 35.59 -12.28
C ASP A 53 -1.67 35.75 -11.05
N ALA A 54 -2.52 34.76 -10.75
CA ALA A 54 -3.39 34.83 -9.57
C ALA A 54 -2.57 34.64 -8.28
N ASP A 55 -2.63 35.63 -7.38
CA ASP A 55 -1.98 35.56 -6.07
C ASP A 55 -2.49 34.32 -5.31
N VAL A 56 -1.55 33.45 -4.94
CA VAL A 56 -1.85 32.28 -4.11
C VAL A 56 -2.43 32.76 -2.78
N PRO A 57 -3.60 32.28 -2.36
CA PRO A 57 -4.18 32.61 -1.08
C PRO A 57 -3.19 32.39 0.08
N ALA A 58 -3.02 33.40 0.94
CA ALA A 58 -2.13 33.34 2.10
C ALA A 58 -2.42 32.14 3.03
N GLU A 59 -3.65 31.64 3.04
CA GLU A 59 -4.05 30.42 3.76
C GLU A 59 -3.29 29.17 3.26
N MET A 60 -3.05 29.04 1.95
CA MET A 60 -2.30 27.92 1.38
C MET A 60 -0.80 28.03 1.66
N GLU A 61 -0.24 29.25 1.70
CA GLU A 61 1.15 29.45 2.12
C GLU A 61 1.36 29.12 3.60
N GLU A 62 0.44 29.53 4.47
CA GLU A 62 0.51 29.18 5.90
C GLU A 62 0.36 27.66 6.12
N GLN A 63 -0.54 27.02 5.36
CA GLN A 63 -0.69 25.56 5.38
C GLN A 63 0.61 24.89 4.91
N LYS A 64 1.26 25.41 3.86
CA LYS A 64 2.56 24.92 3.40
C LYS A 64 3.57 24.94 4.55
N THR A 65 3.81 26.09 5.19
CA THR A 65 4.78 26.19 6.29
C THR A 65 4.49 25.17 7.39
N LYS A 66 3.24 25.03 7.84
CA LYS A 66 2.85 24.04 8.87
C LYS A 66 3.13 22.59 8.46
N VAL A 67 2.92 22.25 7.18
CA VAL A 67 3.18 20.91 6.65
C VAL A 67 4.68 20.62 6.64
N TYR A 68 5.50 21.59 6.21
CA TYR A 68 6.95 21.44 6.20
C TYR A 68 7.53 21.34 7.61
N ASP A 69 7.10 22.19 8.55
CA ASP A 69 7.56 22.13 9.95
C ASP A 69 7.26 20.76 10.58
N LYS A 70 6.03 20.27 10.40
CA LYS A 70 5.62 18.96 10.91
C LYS A 70 6.39 17.81 10.25
N LEU A 71 6.72 17.92 8.96
CA LEU A 71 7.53 16.93 8.26
C LEU A 71 8.94 16.86 8.86
N GLU A 72 9.56 18.02 9.12
CA GLU A 72 10.90 18.08 9.71
C GLU A 72 10.91 17.50 11.12
N GLU A 73 9.94 17.85 11.98
CA GLU A 73 9.82 17.30 13.33
C GLU A 73 9.69 15.76 13.32
N LEU A 74 8.79 15.22 12.48
CA LEU A 74 8.57 13.78 12.36
C LEU A 74 9.79 13.06 11.79
N ARG A 75 10.48 13.69 10.83
CA ARG A 75 11.69 13.15 10.23
C ARG A 75 12.79 13.09 11.26
N GLU A 76 13.03 14.17 12.00
CA GLU A 76 14.06 14.24 13.05
C GLU A 76 13.88 13.19 14.14
N GLY A 77 12.65 12.98 14.61
CA GLY A 77 12.36 11.95 15.60
C GLY A 77 12.57 10.52 15.09
N CYS A 78 12.60 10.30 13.78
CA CYS A 78 12.78 8.97 13.17
C CYS A 78 14.15 8.74 12.53
N LYS A 79 15.04 9.74 12.45
CA LYS A 79 16.32 9.67 11.71
C LYS A 79 17.16 8.46 12.12
N GLU A 80 17.34 8.22 13.42
CA GLU A 80 18.16 7.11 13.92
C GLU A 80 17.59 5.74 13.49
N PHE A 81 16.27 5.61 13.52
CA PHE A 81 15.60 4.38 13.09
C PHE A 81 15.60 4.22 11.57
N ASP A 82 15.43 5.30 10.82
CA ASP A 82 15.48 5.30 9.36
C ASP A 82 16.88 4.91 8.85
N GLU A 83 17.95 5.41 9.47
CA GLU A 83 19.33 5.02 9.14
C GLU A 83 19.57 3.53 9.40
N LEU A 84 19.14 3.02 10.56
CA LEU A 84 19.20 1.58 10.88
C LEU A 84 18.39 0.73 9.88
N SER A 85 17.20 1.21 9.51
CA SER A 85 16.28 0.56 8.58
C SER A 85 16.82 0.51 7.14
N ASN A 86 17.59 1.52 6.74
CA ASN A 86 18.21 1.58 5.42
C ASN A 86 19.53 0.78 5.35
N ASN A 87 20.16 0.50 6.50
CA ASN A 87 21.36 -0.34 6.57
C ASN A 87 21.02 -1.83 6.36
N ALA A 88 21.04 -2.26 5.09
CA ALA A 88 20.79 -3.65 4.70
C ALA A 88 21.67 -4.68 5.47
N ASN A 89 22.92 -4.33 5.78
CA ASN A 89 23.86 -5.19 6.50
C ASN A 89 23.48 -5.39 7.97
N GLU A 90 22.95 -4.36 8.63
CA GLU A 90 22.53 -4.45 10.04
C GLU A 90 21.21 -5.22 10.14
N ARG A 91 20.31 -5.00 9.18
CA ARG A 91 19.08 -5.77 9.04
C ARG A 91 19.35 -7.26 8.84
N ALA A 92 20.27 -7.61 7.93
CA ALA A 92 20.65 -9.00 7.69
C ALA A 92 21.20 -9.66 8.98
N LYS A 93 22.09 -8.97 9.70
CA LYS A 93 22.63 -9.47 10.98
C LYS A 93 21.55 -9.66 12.05
N LEU A 94 20.62 -8.71 12.17
CA LEU A 94 19.51 -8.80 13.13
C LEU A 94 18.52 -9.91 12.75
N MET A 95 18.32 -10.16 11.46
CA MET A 95 17.52 -11.27 10.96
C MET A 95 18.20 -12.62 11.20
N GLU A 96 19.49 -12.75 10.92
CA GLU A 96 20.30 -13.95 11.24
C GLU A 96 20.31 -14.24 12.74
N ALA A 97 20.34 -13.18 13.57
CA ALA A 97 20.24 -13.29 15.02
C ALA A 97 18.80 -13.59 15.52
N ASN A 98 17.80 -13.64 14.63
CA ASN A 98 16.38 -13.76 14.95
C ASN A 98 15.88 -12.67 15.93
N GLN A 99 16.50 -11.50 15.88
CA GLN A 99 16.22 -10.33 16.71
C GLN A 99 15.49 -9.23 15.94
N TRP A 100 15.21 -9.42 14.64
CA TRP A 100 14.39 -8.53 13.82
C TRP A 100 12.89 -8.69 14.15
N SER A 101 12.51 -8.27 15.35
CA SER A 101 11.14 -8.17 15.83
C SER A 101 11.04 -7.00 16.80
N ILE A 102 9.83 -6.50 17.06
CA ILE A 102 9.62 -5.40 18.02
C ILE A 102 10.23 -5.73 19.39
N GLU A 103 10.05 -6.97 19.85
CA GLU A 103 10.61 -7.44 21.12
C GLU A 103 12.15 -7.50 21.10
N GLY A 104 12.75 -7.91 19.98
CA GLY A 104 14.20 -7.97 19.81
C GLY A 104 14.85 -6.59 19.74
N LEU A 105 14.22 -5.62 19.07
CA LEU A 105 14.71 -4.24 18.98
C LEU A 105 14.63 -3.49 20.31
N ILE A 106 13.56 -3.73 21.07
CA ILE A 106 13.41 -3.20 22.44
C ILE A 106 14.47 -3.82 23.36
N ALA A 107 14.70 -5.14 23.28
CA ALA A 107 15.71 -5.81 24.08
C ALA A 107 17.15 -5.36 23.75
N ALA A 108 17.40 -4.98 22.49
CA ALA A 108 18.68 -4.46 22.05
C ALA A 108 18.89 -2.95 22.36
N ASN A 109 17.89 -2.27 22.98
CA ASN A 109 17.87 -0.81 23.22
C ASN A 109 18.09 0.04 21.95
N VAL A 110 17.76 -0.50 20.78
CA VAL A 110 17.97 0.20 19.49
C VAL A 110 16.80 1.14 19.20
N THR A 111 15.59 0.85 19.69
CA THR A 111 14.39 1.63 19.36
C THR A 111 13.32 1.52 20.45
N THR A 112 12.53 2.57 20.67
CA THR A 112 11.33 2.55 21.52
C THR A 112 10.06 2.33 20.69
N LEU A 113 9.01 1.78 21.31
CA LEU A 113 7.70 1.62 20.65
C LEU A 113 7.16 2.95 20.10
N GLU A 114 7.48 4.06 20.76
CA GLU A 114 7.10 5.42 20.34
C GLU A 114 7.71 5.81 18.99
N VAL A 115 8.98 5.46 18.74
CA VAL A 115 9.65 5.74 17.46
C VAL A 115 9.05 4.90 16.33
N ILE A 116 8.62 3.65 16.62
CA ILE A 116 7.95 2.79 15.63
C ILE A 116 6.57 3.38 15.25
N ASP A 117 5.80 3.85 16.24
CA ASP A 117 4.52 4.52 16.00
C ASP A 117 4.71 5.86 15.26
N LEU A 118 5.79 6.60 15.56
CA LEU A 118 6.20 7.82 14.87
C LEU A 118 6.57 7.52 13.40
N TYR A 119 7.32 6.45 13.16
CA TYR A 119 7.73 6.02 11.82
C TYR A 119 6.52 5.67 10.93
N ARG A 120 5.49 5.02 11.51
CA ARG A 120 4.21 4.80 10.83
C ARG A 120 3.48 6.11 10.50
N GLN A 121 3.48 7.07 11.43
CA GLN A 121 2.89 8.40 11.20
C GLN A 121 3.64 9.16 10.11
N LEU A 122 4.97 9.08 10.08
CA LEU A 122 5.81 9.66 9.04
C LEU A 122 5.52 9.00 7.68
N ALA A 123 5.37 7.67 7.63
CA ALA A 123 5.00 6.98 6.39
C ALA A 123 3.63 7.44 5.85
N LYS A 124 2.64 7.62 6.74
CA LYS A 124 1.34 8.20 6.39
C LYS A 124 1.49 9.66 5.93
N PHE A 125 2.34 10.44 6.58
CA PHE A 125 2.56 11.84 6.20
C PHE A 125 3.19 11.95 4.80
N ASN A 126 4.19 11.11 4.50
CA ASN A 126 4.79 11.01 3.17
C ASN A 126 3.76 10.60 2.11
N TYR A 127 2.85 9.68 2.44
CA TYR A 127 1.73 9.32 1.57
C TYR A 127 0.82 10.53 1.27
N ASP A 128 0.44 11.28 2.30
CA ASP A 128 -0.41 12.46 2.16
C ASP A 128 0.28 13.63 1.42
N CYS A 129 1.62 13.64 1.40
CA CYS A 129 2.44 14.58 0.62
C CYS A 129 2.65 14.12 -0.83
N GLY A 130 2.22 12.91 -1.20
CA GLY A 130 2.36 12.37 -2.55
C GLY A 130 3.67 11.62 -2.82
N ASP A 131 4.53 11.42 -1.81
CA ASP A 131 5.70 10.55 -1.93
C ASP A 131 5.32 9.11 -1.60
N TYR A 132 4.75 8.43 -2.60
CA TYR A 132 4.31 7.05 -2.48
C TYR A 132 5.47 6.05 -2.42
N GLN A 133 6.64 6.40 -2.97
CA GLN A 133 7.81 5.54 -3.03
C GLN A 133 8.43 5.37 -1.65
N THR A 134 8.78 6.48 -1.00
CA THR A 134 9.31 6.48 0.36
C THR A 134 8.29 5.89 1.32
N SER A 135 7.01 6.27 1.20
CA SER A 135 5.95 5.71 2.03
C SER A 135 5.86 4.18 1.92
N ARG A 136 5.89 3.63 0.70
CA ARG A 136 5.88 2.17 0.48
C ARG A 136 7.04 1.48 1.17
N ASP A 137 8.25 2.00 1.00
CA ASP A 137 9.47 1.38 1.53
C ASP A 137 9.47 1.43 3.07
N MET A 138 8.97 2.53 3.66
CA MET A 138 8.75 2.63 5.10
C MET A 138 7.69 1.65 5.62
N LEU A 139 6.53 1.55 4.96
CA LEU A 139 5.47 0.60 5.35
C LEU A 139 5.95 -0.86 5.21
N ASN A 140 6.80 -1.15 4.22
CA ASN A 140 7.42 -2.45 4.06
C ASN A 140 8.31 -2.81 5.26
N VAL A 141 9.17 -1.89 5.69
CA VAL A 141 9.99 -2.07 6.90
C VAL A 141 9.09 -2.32 8.10
N TYR A 142 8.07 -1.49 8.31
CA TYR A 142 7.13 -1.63 9.41
C TYR A 142 6.48 -3.03 9.42
N LEU A 143 5.95 -3.49 8.27
CA LEU A 143 5.37 -4.83 8.15
C LEU A 143 6.39 -5.94 8.43
N SER A 144 7.65 -5.77 8.01
CA SER A 144 8.71 -6.75 8.23
C SER A 144 9.07 -6.94 9.71
N LEU A 145 8.81 -5.95 10.57
CA LEU A 145 9.01 -6.07 12.03
C LEU A 145 7.94 -6.93 12.69
N HIS A 146 6.77 -7.00 12.06
CA HIS A 146 5.61 -7.75 12.52
C HIS A 146 5.53 -9.16 11.89
N ALA A 147 6.27 -9.39 10.80
CA ALA A 147 6.38 -10.70 10.17
C ALA A 147 7.14 -11.66 11.09
N VAL A 148 6.55 -12.83 11.37
CA VAL A 148 7.20 -13.88 12.14
C VAL A 148 8.29 -14.52 11.26
N GLY A 149 9.53 -14.55 11.76
CA GLY A 149 10.76 -15.07 11.14
C GLY A 149 10.58 -15.88 9.85
N GLY A 150 10.96 -15.26 8.74
CA GLY A 150 10.93 -15.85 7.41
C GLY A 150 11.64 -14.96 6.38
N THR A 151 12.96 -14.93 6.49
CA THR A 151 13.96 -14.68 5.43
C THR A 151 13.62 -13.62 4.37
N LEU A 152 14.25 -12.45 4.50
CA LEU A 152 14.61 -11.69 3.30
C LEU A 152 15.72 -12.47 2.60
N VAL A 153 15.35 -13.36 1.67
CA VAL A 153 16.34 -13.98 0.79
C VAL A 153 16.90 -12.86 -0.09
N SER A 154 18.14 -12.47 0.20
CA SER A 154 19.00 -11.75 -0.74
C SER A 154 18.99 -12.49 -2.07
N LYS A 155 19.03 -11.75 -3.17
CA LYS A 155 18.92 -12.23 -4.57
C LYS A 155 19.91 -13.33 -5.02
N ASP A 156 20.70 -13.93 -4.14
CA ASP A 156 21.85 -14.75 -4.49
C ASP A 156 21.72 -16.27 -4.19
N ASP A 157 20.75 -16.73 -3.42
CA ASP A 157 20.67 -18.18 -3.09
C ASP A 157 19.63 -18.92 -3.93
N LYS A 158 19.91 -19.05 -5.23
CA LYS A 158 19.42 -20.16 -6.05
C LYS A 158 20.51 -21.23 -6.11
N LYS A 159 20.60 -22.07 -5.10
CA LYS A 159 21.14 -23.43 -5.19
C LYS A 159 20.95 -24.13 -3.85
N GLU A 160 20.53 -25.38 -3.93
CA GLU A 160 20.45 -26.33 -2.81
C GLU A 160 19.20 -26.22 -1.96
N GLU A 161 18.13 -26.87 -2.41
CA GLU A 161 17.35 -27.81 -1.58
C GLU A 161 16.40 -28.63 -2.47
N GLU A 162 17.00 -29.41 -3.40
CA GLU A 162 16.35 -30.61 -3.93
C GLU A 162 16.93 -31.82 -3.20
N ASP A 163 16.31 -32.26 -2.10
CA ASP A 163 16.17 -33.71 -1.89
C ASP A 163 15.14 -34.07 -0.81
N ASN A 164 14.37 -35.11 -1.13
CA ASN A 164 13.54 -35.95 -0.24
C ASN A 164 12.12 -35.50 0.22
N ARG A 165 11.13 -35.93 -0.60
CA ARG A 165 10.28 -37.13 -0.35
C ARG A 165 8.74 -36.93 -0.33
N TYR A 166 8.16 -36.92 -1.54
CA TYR A 166 6.98 -37.68 -2.04
C TYR A 166 5.81 -38.11 -1.11
N LYS A 167 4.61 -37.57 -1.43
CA LYS A 167 3.32 -38.22 -1.86
C LYS A 167 2.15 -37.28 -1.49
N HIS A 168 1.15 -36.93 -2.31
CA HIS A 168 0.52 -37.56 -3.47
C HIS A 168 -0.37 -36.53 -4.22
N LYS A 169 -0.27 -36.47 -5.57
CA LYS A 169 -1.33 -36.33 -6.62
C LYS A 169 -2.43 -35.25 -6.51
N ASP A 170 -2.84 -34.49 -7.53
CA ASP A 170 -2.67 -34.46 -8.99
C ASP A 170 -2.98 -33.01 -9.46
N ALA A 171 -2.19 -32.45 -10.38
CA ALA A 171 -2.55 -31.49 -11.45
C ALA A 171 -1.26 -30.78 -11.92
N GLU A 172 -0.75 -31.22 -13.07
CA GLU A 172 0.40 -30.65 -13.76
C GLU A 172 0.05 -29.28 -14.35
N GLU A 173 0.72 -28.22 -13.88
CA GLU A 173 1.02 -27.06 -14.70
C GLU A 173 2.54 -26.90 -14.77
N THR A 174 3.05 -26.96 -15.99
CA THR A 174 4.47 -26.77 -16.33
C THR A 174 4.91 -25.34 -15.99
N PRO A 175 6.08 -25.14 -15.36
CA PRO A 175 6.56 -23.81 -15.01
C PRO A 175 7.16 -23.13 -16.25
N ASP A 176 6.48 -22.11 -16.77
CA ASP A 176 7.06 -21.24 -17.78
C ASP A 176 8.02 -20.24 -17.11
N GLU A 177 9.30 -20.36 -17.46
CA GLU A 177 10.37 -19.50 -17.00
C GLU A 177 10.29 -18.13 -17.69
N SER A 178 9.97 -17.08 -16.91
CA SER A 178 10.41 -15.67 -17.05
C SER A 178 9.30 -14.66 -16.68
N GLY A 179 9.06 -14.48 -15.38
CA GLY A 179 8.30 -13.37 -14.83
C GLY A 179 9.18 -12.47 -13.95
N PRO A 180 8.95 -11.15 -13.88
CA PRO A 180 9.71 -10.26 -13.01
C PRO A 180 9.47 -10.69 -11.57
N ALA A 181 10.51 -10.59 -10.73
CA ALA A 181 10.49 -10.99 -9.32
C ALA A 181 9.21 -10.50 -8.62
N VAL A 182 8.25 -11.40 -8.45
CA VAL A 182 7.02 -11.18 -7.69
C VAL A 182 7.46 -10.91 -6.25
N GLY A 183 7.14 -9.74 -5.71
CA GLY A 183 7.53 -9.34 -4.36
C GLY A 183 7.23 -10.45 -3.34
N ASN A 184 8.14 -10.61 -2.37
CA ASN A 184 8.13 -11.73 -1.43
C ASN A 184 6.74 -11.91 -0.77
N PRO A 185 5.99 -12.98 -1.09
CA PRO A 185 4.67 -13.23 -0.52
C PRO A 185 4.71 -13.37 1.01
N ALA A 186 5.85 -13.77 1.58
CA ALA A 186 6.04 -13.96 3.01
C ALA A 186 6.00 -12.65 3.81
N LEU A 187 6.29 -11.51 3.17
CA LEU A 187 6.22 -10.18 3.81
C LEU A 187 4.81 -9.82 4.28
N TYR A 188 3.80 -10.47 3.69
CA TYR A 188 2.40 -10.20 3.98
C TYR A 188 1.75 -11.28 4.86
N ASN A 189 2.49 -12.33 5.22
CA ASN A 189 2.00 -13.42 6.07
C ASN A 189 2.07 -12.99 7.54
N LEU A 190 1.17 -12.09 7.91
CA LEU A 190 1.00 -11.65 9.28
C LEU A 190 0.14 -12.67 10.03
N PRO A 191 0.57 -13.18 11.20
CA PRO A 191 -0.23 -14.13 11.93
C PRO A 191 -1.54 -13.48 12.39
N THR A 192 -2.66 -14.18 12.23
CA THR A 192 -3.98 -13.65 12.54
C THR A 192 -4.12 -13.24 14.03
N SER A 193 -3.30 -13.80 14.91
CA SER A 193 -3.21 -13.41 16.33
C SER A 193 -2.67 -11.98 16.54
N LEU A 194 -1.75 -11.53 15.69
CA LEU A 194 -1.19 -10.18 15.73
C LEU A 194 -2.18 -9.18 15.12
N LEU A 195 -2.82 -9.54 14.01
CA LEU A 195 -3.89 -8.76 13.38
C LEU A 195 -5.09 -8.52 14.32
N ARG A 196 -5.38 -9.49 15.21
CA ARG A 196 -6.39 -9.33 16.28
C ARG A 196 -5.97 -8.29 17.31
N SER A 197 -4.68 -8.25 17.65
CA SER A 197 -4.14 -7.38 18.70
C SER A 197 -3.92 -5.95 18.19
N GLU A 198 -3.65 -5.79 16.89
CA GLU A 198 -3.39 -4.51 16.24
C GLU A 198 -4.25 -4.32 14.98
N PRO A 199 -5.47 -3.76 15.10
CA PRO A 199 -6.31 -3.50 13.92
C PRO A 199 -5.69 -2.48 12.95
N LYS A 200 -4.74 -1.66 13.44
CA LYS A 200 -3.94 -0.71 12.65
C LYS A 200 -3.14 -1.40 11.54
N LEU A 201 -2.82 -2.68 11.69
CA LEU A 201 -2.03 -3.42 10.72
C LEU A 201 -2.80 -3.67 9.41
N LEU A 202 -4.13 -3.80 9.48
CA LEU A 202 -4.99 -3.81 8.29
C LEU A 202 -4.93 -2.47 7.54
N GLU A 203 -4.92 -1.35 8.26
CA GLU A 203 -4.77 -0.01 7.65
C GLU A 203 -3.42 0.14 6.95
N VAL A 204 -2.35 -0.41 7.53
CA VAL A 204 -1.01 -0.43 6.92
C VAL A 204 -0.99 -1.27 5.64
N LEU A 205 -1.65 -2.42 5.62
CA LEU A 205 -1.78 -3.26 4.41
C LEU A 205 -2.54 -2.52 3.29
N TRP A 206 -3.63 -1.83 3.63
CA TRP A 206 -4.35 -0.97 2.68
C TRP A 206 -3.48 0.18 2.17
N GLY A 207 -2.73 0.83 3.05
CA GLY A 207 -1.77 1.87 2.70
C GLY A 207 -0.73 1.35 1.70
N LYS A 208 -0.14 0.20 1.99
CA LYS A 208 0.84 -0.44 1.09
C LYS A 208 0.25 -0.78 -0.26
N LEU A 209 -0.91 -1.45 -0.30
CA LEU A 209 -1.63 -1.73 -1.56
C LEU A 209 -1.85 -0.44 -2.36
N SER A 210 -2.26 0.64 -1.70
CA SER A 210 -2.49 1.91 -2.35
C SER A 210 -1.21 2.50 -2.96
N CYS A 211 -0.07 2.40 -2.28
CA CYS A 211 1.22 2.83 -2.81
C CYS A 211 1.64 2.00 -4.02
N GLU A 212 1.51 0.67 -3.98
CA GLU A 212 1.88 -0.20 -5.12
C GLU A 212 1.05 0.13 -6.37
N ILE A 213 -0.25 0.40 -6.19
CA ILE A 213 -1.12 0.79 -7.30
C ILE A 213 -0.71 2.17 -7.85
N LEU A 214 -0.44 3.15 -6.99
CA LEU A 214 -0.07 4.51 -7.42
C LEU A 214 1.31 4.56 -8.11
N LEU A 215 2.23 3.68 -7.72
CA LEU A 215 3.54 3.51 -8.37
C LEU A 215 3.47 2.63 -9.64
N GLY A 216 2.31 2.05 -9.96
CA GLY A 216 2.13 1.19 -11.12
C GLY A 216 2.83 -0.17 -11.02
N GLN A 217 3.13 -0.64 -9.80
CA GLN A 217 3.76 -1.94 -9.56
C GLN A 217 2.70 -3.04 -9.47
N TRP A 218 2.11 -3.41 -10.61
CA TRP A 218 0.98 -4.33 -10.69
C TRP A 218 1.25 -5.74 -10.11
N PRO A 219 2.43 -6.37 -10.32
CA PRO A 219 2.72 -7.67 -9.73
C PRO A 219 2.70 -7.64 -8.19
N ASP A 220 3.28 -6.61 -7.59
CA ASP A 220 3.34 -6.45 -6.13
C ASP A 220 1.99 -6.03 -5.56
N ALA A 221 1.24 -5.20 -6.29
CA ALA A 221 -0.13 -4.83 -5.96
C ALA A 221 -1.06 -6.05 -5.89
N ARG A 222 -0.88 -7.06 -6.76
CA ARG A 222 -1.66 -8.32 -6.69
C ARG A 222 -1.38 -9.09 -5.40
N VAL A 223 -0.11 -9.19 -5.00
CA VAL A 223 0.28 -9.86 -3.75
C VAL A 223 -0.31 -9.12 -2.56
N ALA A 224 -0.18 -7.78 -2.54
CA ALA A 224 -0.75 -6.93 -1.50
C ALA A 224 -2.29 -7.06 -1.43
N LEU A 225 -2.98 -7.11 -2.58
CA LEU A 225 -4.43 -7.26 -2.64
C LEU A 225 -4.89 -8.60 -2.07
N ARG A 226 -4.22 -9.70 -2.44
CA ARG A 226 -4.50 -11.03 -1.88
C ARG A 226 -4.27 -11.06 -0.38
N ALA A 227 -3.19 -10.43 0.10
CA ALA A 227 -2.92 -10.32 1.53
C ALA A 227 -4.03 -9.58 2.29
N VAL A 228 -4.49 -8.45 1.76
CA VAL A 228 -5.62 -7.69 2.33
C VAL A 228 -6.87 -8.55 2.34
N GLN A 229 -7.17 -9.24 1.24
CA GLN A 229 -8.31 -10.16 1.14
C GLN A 229 -8.25 -11.27 2.20
N THR A 230 -7.15 -12.02 2.26
CA THR A 230 -6.99 -13.12 3.23
C THR A 230 -7.12 -12.62 4.66
N THR A 231 -6.51 -11.47 4.97
CA THR A 231 -6.59 -10.84 6.29
C THR A 231 -8.03 -10.49 6.67
N ILE A 232 -8.81 -9.89 5.74
CA ILE A 232 -10.21 -9.52 5.99
C ILE A 232 -11.05 -10.76 6.24
N GLU A 233 -10.87 -11.82 5.45
CA GLU A 233 -11.63 -13.06 5.60
C GLU A 233 -11.30 -13.79 6.91
N ASP A 234 -10.02 -13.87 7.26
CA ASP A 234 -9.56 -14.41 8.53
C ASP A 234 -10.16 -13.64 9.73
N LEU A 235 -10.17 -12.32 9.67
CA LEU A 235 -10.74 -11.47 10.73
C LEU A 235 -12.28 -11.59 10.81
N ALA A 236 -12.94 -11.79 9.67
CA ALA A 236 -14.38 -12.02 9.60
C ALA A 236 -14.78 -13.40 10.16
N GLU A 237 -14.01 -14.44 9.84
CA GLU A 237 -14.24 -15.81 10.33
C GLU A 237 -14.03 -15.91 11.84
N GLN A 238 -13.04 -15.20 12.37
CA GLN A 238 -12.78 -15.11 13.80
C GLN A 238 -13.77 -14.19 14.55
N LYS A 239 -14.75 -13.58 13.86
CA LYS A 239 -15.75 -12.65 14.41
C LYS A 239 -15.14 -11.45 15.13
N VAL A 240 -13.94 -11.04 14.74
CA VAL A 240 -13.29 -9.82 15.25
C VAL A 240 -13.93 -8.59 14.62
N LEU A 241 -14.21 -8.65 13.31
CA LEU A 241 -14.93 -7.61 12.57
C LEU A 241 -16.44 -7.82 12.69
N LYS A 242 -17.19 -6.71 12.83
CA LYS A 242 -18.65 -6.78 12.73
C LYS A 242 -19.06 -7.17 11.30
N PRO A 243 -20.18 -7.90 11.12
CA PRO A 243 -20.62 -8.29 9.78
C PRO A 243 -20.78 -7.13 8.79
N LEU A 244 -21.25 -5.97 9.26
CA LEU A 244 -21.39 -4.76 8.44
C LEU A 244 -20.02 -4.19 8.02
N GLU A 245 -19.05 -4.17 8.93
CA GLU A 245 -17.69 -3.68 8.65
C GLU A 245 -16.99 -4.63 7.66
N ALA A 246 -17.16 -5.94 7.83
CA ALA A 246 -16.65 -6.94 6.89
C ALA A 246 -17.27 -6.79 5.50
N LEU A 247 -18.58 -6.55 5.40
CA LEU A 247 -19.26 -6.28 4.13
C LEU A 247 -18.66 -5.06 3.44
N HIS A 248 -18.47 -3.96 4.17
CA HIS A 248 -17.88 -2.75 3.64
C HIS A 248 -16.45 -2.95 3.13
N GLN A 249 -15.61 -3.66 3.89
CA GLN A 249 -14.23 -3.99 3.49
C GLN A 249 -14.21 -4.87 2.23
N ARG A 250 -15.12 -5.84 2.10
CA ARG A 250 -15.27 -6.65 0.87
C ARG A 250 -15.64 -5.80 -0.33
N THR A 251 -16.58 -4.86 -0.17
CA THR A 251 -16.93 -3.91 -1.22
C THR A 251 -15.71 -3.11 -1.66
N TRP A 252 -14.88 -2.62 -0.73
CA TRP A 252 -13.65 -1.91 -1.08
C TRP A 252 -12.65 -2.79 -1.83
N VAL A 253 -12.44 -4.04 -1.39
CA VAL A 253 -11.57 -4.99 -2.09
C VAL A 253 -12.02 -5.17 -3.54
N LEU A 254 -13.32 -5.31 -3.80
CA LEU A 254 -13.86 -5.43 -5.15
C LEU A 254 -13.56 -4.19 -6.01
N HIS A 255 -13.72 -2.99 -5.46
CA HIS A 255 -13.43 -1.76 -6.21
C HIS A 255 -11.92 -1.61 -6.49
N TRP A 256 -11.08 -1.96 -5.51
CA TRP A 256 -9.63 -1.83 -5.63
C TRP A 256 -9.02 -2.91 -6.52
N SER A 257 -9.60 -4.11 -6.54
CA SER A 257 -9.17 -5.18 -7.43
C SER A 257 -9.35 -4.81 -8.90
N LEU A 258 -10.36 -4.00 -9.24
CA LEU A 258 -10.55 -3.53 -10.62
C LEU A 258 -9.34 -2.73 -11.12
N PHE A 259 -8.73 -1.89 -10.29
CA PHE A 259 -7.51 -1.17 -10.67
C PHE A 259 -6.33 -2.10 -10.93
N VAL A 260 -6.22 -3.19 -10.17
CA VAL A 260 -5.13 -4.15 -10.29
C VAL A 260 -5.31 -5.06 -11.50
N TYR A 261 -6.53 -5.52 -11.76
CA TYR A 261 -6.82 -6.55 -12.77
C TYR A 261 -7.22 -6.00 -14.15
N LEU A 262 -7.88 -4.84 -14.23
CA LEU A 262 -8.34 -4.26 -15.52
C LEU A 262 -7.25 -3.47 -16.28
N ASN A 263 -6.01 -3.50 -15.81
CA ASN A 263 -4.93 -2.80 -16.47
C ASN A 263 -4.44 -3.56 -17.73
N PRO A 264 -4.26 -2.90 -18.91
CA PRO A 264 -3.77 -3.53 -20.15
C PRO A 264 -2.47 -4.34 -20.06
N GLN A 265 -1.68 -4.16 -19.00
CA GLN A 265 -0.41 -4.87 -18.78
C GLN A 265 -0.60 -6.24 -18.09
N CYS A 266 -1.80 -6.54 -17.59
CA CYS A 266 -2.12 -7.83 -16.98
C CYS A 266 -2.43 -8.87 -18.06
N GLN A 267 -1.94 -10.09 -17.86
CA GLN A 267 -2.12 -11.19 -18.81
C GLN A 267 -3.54 -11.78 -18.67
N ASN A 268 -4.03 -12.50 -19.68
CA ASN A 268 -5.38 -13.09 -19.65
C ASN A 268 -5.64 -14.00 -18.42
N SER A 269 -4.61 -14.65 -17.87
CA SER A 269 -4.69 -15.45 -16.64
C SER A 269 -5.06 -14.64 -15.39
N ASP A 270 -4.77 -13.33 -15.38
CA ASP A 270 -5.10 -12.45 -14.27
C ASP A 270 -6.63 -12.18 -14.19
N MET A 271 -7.35 -12.30 -15.31
CA MET A 271 -8.80 -12.12 -15.35
C MET A 271 -9.56 -13.26 -14.68
N ASP A 272 -9.04 -14.49 -14.73
CA ASP A 272 -9.66 -15.64 -14.08
C ASP A 272 -9.68 -15.45 -12.55
N GLY A 273 -8.58 -14.93 -11.99
CA GLY A 273 -8.52 -14.59 -10.56
C GLY A 273 -9.50 -13.48 -10.15
N LEU A 274 -9.79 -12.53 -11.04
CA LEU A 274 -10.82 -11.51 -10.82
C LEU A 274 -12.23 -12.13 -10.84
N LEU A 275 -12.49 -13.04 -11.78
CA LEU A 275 -13.78 -13.73 -11.88
C LEU A 275 -14.06 -14.59 -10.65
N ASP A 276 -13.07 -15.35 -10.19
CA ASP A 276 -13.18 -16.16 -8.98
C ASP A 276 -13.47 -15.30 -7.74
N LEU A 277 -12.82 -14.13 -7.64
CA LEU A 277 -13.08 -13.17 -6.56
C LEU A 277 -14.53 -12.64 -6.60
N PHE A 278 -15.00 -12.20 -7.76
CA PHE A 278 -16.32 -11.58 -7.91
C PHE A 278 -17.48 -12.58 -7.81
N LEU A 279 -17.26 -13.82 -8.27
CA LEU A 279 -18.25 -14.89 -8.19
C LEU A 279 -18.25 -15.63 -6.85
N GLY A 280 -17.29 -15.35 -5.97
CA GLY A 280 -17.27 -15.87 -4.62
C GLY A 280 -18.53 -15.46 -3.84
N GLU A 281 -19.18 -16.42 -3.16
CA GLU A 281 -20.47 -16.22 -2.49
C GLU A 281 -20.49 -14.99 -1.54
N LYS A 282 -19.41 -14.81 -0.78
CA LYS A 282 -19.23 -13.70 0.17
C LYS A 282 -19.15 -12.32 -0.51
N TYR A 283 -18.56 -12.26 -1.71
CA TYR A 283 -18.37 -11.03 -2.49
C TYR A 283 -19.58 -10.74 -3.38
N LEU A 284 -20.21 -11.78 -3.91
CA LEU A 284 -21.44 -11.65 -4.68
C LEU A 284 -22.58 -11.09 -3.81
N GLN A 285 -22.66 -11.51 -2.54
CA GLN A 285 -23.55 -10.88 -1.56
C GLN A 285 -23.26 -9.38 -1.39
N ALA A 286 -21.97 -8.99 -1.36
CA ALA A 286 -21.57 -7.58 -1.25
C ALA A 286 -21.91 -6.76 -2.50
N ILE A 287 -22.02 -7.38 -3.67
CA ILE A 287 -22.46 -6.73 -4.91
C ILE A 287 -23.99 -6.58 -4.96
N SER A 288 -24.72 -7.57 -4.44
CA SER A 288 -26.19 -7.60 -4.52
C SER A 288 -26.92 -6.80 -3.45
N THR A 289 -26.23 -6.40 -2.39
CA THR A 289 -26.79 -5.68 -1.23
C THR A 289 -26.80 -4.17 -1.49
#